data_AF-A0A7X0FS09-F1
#
_entry.id   AF-A0A7X0FS09-F1
#
_cell.length_a   1.000
_cell.length_b   1.000
_cell.length_c   1.000
_cell.angle_alpha   90.00
_cell.angle_beta   90.00
_cell.angle_gamma   90.00
#
_symmetry.space_group_name_H-M   'P 1'
#
loop_
_entity.id
_entity.type
_entity.pdbx_description
1 polymer ?
#
loop_
_entity_poly.entity_id
_entity_poly.type
_entity_poly.pdbx_seq_one_letter_code
_entity_poly.pdbx_strand_id
1 'polypeptide(L)'
;MHTRGKIIGAIGALAGIALAVTTAVLPASAAKPVRGGGESSSGVTCSSLDGRTVTASGVSEVVAMTAGETLSVSASPALAEDRIIATVVIGLAFDFYEAPATSGFHYTAGISTTHSFSWSYEAAGTRPASLTWTFSCSSGGSGGGSTTVSDADGDGVADSADVCSGTSLPDSVRKAAGGYYANKSGVFIDGTGAKSGYTITDTAGCSAKQIAAEVGLKKSQSRTGISLSVLKSWVAAH
;
A
#
# COMPACT_ATOMS: atom_id res chain seq x y z
N MET A 1 -6.87 -3.39 -55.90
CA MET A 1 -7.38 -2.31 -56.78
C MET A 1 -8.79 -2.00 -56.31
N HIS A 2 -9.11 -0.72 -56.06
CA HIS A 2 -10.32 -0.15 -55.40
C HIS A 2 -10.12 0.23 -53.93
N THR A 3 -10.52 1.40 -53.41
CA THR A 3 -10.74 2.75 -53.96
C THR A 3 -10.57 3.68 -52.75
N ARG A 4 -9.76 4.74 -52.88
CA ARG A 4 -9.58 5.77 -51.86
C ARG A 4 -10.83 6.65 -51.78
N GLY A 5 -11.46 6.73 -50.61
CA GLY A 5 -12.44 7.76 -50.28
C GLY A 5 -11.80 8.82 -49.38
N LYS A 6 -11.43 9.96 -49.96
CA LYS A 6 -11.12 11.18 -49.21
C LYS A 6 -12.43 11.94 -48.99
N ILE A 7 -12.75 12.30 -47.75
CA ILE A 7 -13.75 13.32 -47.46
C ILE A 7 -13.04 14.48 -46.77
N ILE A 8 -13.14 15.62 -47.45
CA ILE A 8 -12.82 16.98 -47.03
C ILE A 8 -14.01 17.49 -46.22
N GLY A 9 -13.78 18.25 -45.15
CA GLY A 9 -14.86 19.09 -44.62
C GLY A 9 -14.61 19.75 -43.28
N ALA A 10 -14.70 21.08 -43.31
CA ALA A 10 -15.11 21.98 -42.24
C ALA A 10 -14.06 22.51 -41.24
N ILE A 11 -13.50 23.64 -41.66
CA ILE A 11 -13.23 24.85 -40.86
C ILE A 11 -14.30 25.04 -39.77
N GLY A 12 -13.84 25.20 -38.53
CA GLY A 12 -14.64 25.66 -37.40
C GLY A 12 -13.75 26.43 -36.44
N ALA A 13 -13.50 27.71 -36.76
CA ALA A 13 -12.95 28.67 -35.82
C ALA A 13 -14.00 28.90 -34.73
N LEU A 14 -13.75 28.42 -33.52
CA LEU A 14 -14.52 28.79 -32.34
C LEU A 14 -13.70 29.72 -31.46
N ALA A 15 -14.38 30.83 -31.19
CA ALA A 15 -13.96 31.98 -30.44
C ALA A 15 -13.47 31.63 -29.02
N GLY A 16 -12.58 32.49 -28.55
CA GLY A 16 -11.97 32.39 -27.24
C GLY A 16 -12.96 32.52 -26.10
N ILE A 17 -12.56 31.87 -25.00
CA ILE A 17 -12.81 32.37 -23.65
C ILE A 17 -11.44 32.32 -22.97
N ALA A 18 -10.76 33.46 -22.98
CA ALA A 18 -9.63 33.69 -22.07
C ALA A 18 -10.23 33.93 -20.68
N LEU A 19 -10.40 32.85 -19.92
CA LEU A 19 -10.62 32.93 -18.48
C LEU A 19 -9.31 33.42 -17.87
N ALA A 20 -9.20 34.74 -17.72
CA ALA A 20 -8.24 35.33 -16.81
C ALA A 20 -8.67 34.95 -15.39
N VAL A 21 -8.20 33.79 -14.94
CA VAL A 21 -8.26 33.41 -13.53
C VAL A 21 -7.29 34.34 -12.82
N THR A 22 -7.80 35.47 -12.34
CA THR A 22 -7.14 36.25 -11.30
C THR A 22 -7.16 35.40 -10.04
N THR A 23 -6.15 34.55 -9.89
CA THR A 23 -5.79 34.04 -8.57
C THR A 23 -5.36 35.26 -7.76
N ALA A 24 -6.29 35.80 -6.99
CA ALA A 24 -5.94 36.64 -5.87
C ALA A 24 -5.14 35.76 -4.92
N VAL A 25 -3.82 35.72 -5.13
CA VAL A 25 -2.87 35.26 -4.13
C VAL A 25 -2.99 36.29 -3.02
N LEU A 26 -3.92 36.04 -2.09
CA LEU A 26 -3.88 36.72 -0.81
C LEU A 26 -2.46 36.51 -0.28
N PRO A 27 -1.76 37.57 0.15
CA PRO A 27 -0.47 37.40 0.77
C PRO A 27 -0.68 36.38 1.87
N ALA A 28 0.06 35.26 1.79
CA ALA A 28 0.13 34.28 2.84
C ALA A 28 0.49 35.08 4.10
N SER A 29 -0.53 35.41 4.89
CA SER A 29 -0.34 35.97 6.20
C SER A 29 0.46 34.89 6.89
N ALA A 30 1.73 35.18 7.09
CA ALA A 30 2.66 34.33 7.78
C ALA A 30 2.09 34.12 9.17
N ALA A 31 1.21 33.13 9.30
CA ALA A 31 0.91 32.51 10.56
C ALA A 31 2.29 32.09 11.06
N LYS A 32 2.76 32.80 12.09
CA LYS A 32 4.00 32.44 12.77
C LYS A 32 3.93 30.93 12.95
N PRO A 33 4.93 30.16 12.52
CA PRO A 33 4.98 28.75 12.86
C PRO A 33 4.81 28.71 14.37
N VAL A 34 3.65 28.21 14.81
CA VAL A 34 3.41 27.95 16.21
C VAL A 34 4.44 26.88 16.49
N ARG A 35 5.54 27.31 17.12
CA ARG A 35 6.57 26.44 17.64
C ARG A 35 5.90 25.72 18.79
N GLY A 36 5.08 24.72 18.44
CA GLY A 36 4.51 23.78 19.37
C GLY A 36 5.70 23.23 20.13
N GLY A 37 5.78 23.55 21.42
CA GLY A 37 6.75 22.92 22.29
C GLY A 37 6.64 21.43 22.04
N GLY A 38 7.77 20.78 21.81
CA GLY A 38 7.81 19.32 21.71
C GLY A 38 7.32 18.78 23.03
N GLU A 39 6.01 18.56 23.14
CA GLU A 39 5.45 17.67 24.13
C GLU A 39 6.17 16.36 23.89
N SER A 40 6.94 15.94 24.89
CA SER A 40 7.45 14.58 24.96
C SER A 40 6.21 13.71 25.07
N SER A 41 5.64 13.34 23.92
CA SER A 41 4.57 12.37 23.85
C SER A 41 5.15 11.11 24.46
N SER A 42 4.68 10.80 25.67
CA SER A 42 4.91 9.49 26.24
C SER A 42 4.26 8.53 25.25
N GLY A 43 5.10 7.81 24.49
CA GLY A 43 4.62 6.97 23.38
C GLY A 43 3.48 6.09 23.87
N VAL A 44 2.35 6.15 23.16
CA VAL A 44 1.22 5.27 23.43
C VAL A 44 1.60 3.85 23.01
N THR A 45 1.13 2.85 23.73
CA THR A 45 1.28 1.45 23.28
C THR A 45 0.12 1.11 22.37
N CYS A 46 0.30 0.13 21.49
CA CYS A 46 -0.78 -0.32 20.61
C CYS A 46 -2.05 -0.67 21.41
N SER A 47 -1.93 -1.41 22.52
CA SER A 47 -3.07 -1.75 23.39
C SER A 47 -3.78 -0.54 24.01
N SER A 48 -3.06 0.57 24.27
CA SER A 48 -3.68 1.80 24.79
C SER A 48 -4.51 2.57 23.75
N LEU A 49 -4.35 2.24 22.46
CA LEU A 49 -5.18 2.78 21.39
C LEU A 49 -6.46 1.97 21.16
N ASP A 50 -6.57 0.76 21.70
CA ASP A 50 -7.71 -0.09 21.40
C ASP A 50 -9.03 0.51 21.90
N GLY A 51 -9.99 0.65 20.98
CA GLY A 51 -11.27 1.32 21.23
C GLY A 51 -11.20 2.85 21.40
N ARG A 52 -10.01 3.46 21.25
CA ARG A 52 -9.86 4.92 21.36
C ARG A 52 -10.57 5.59 20.19
N THR A 53 -11.26 6.70 20.46
CA THR A 53 -11.86 7.55 19.44
C THR A 53 -11.35 8.98 19.54
N VAL A 54 -11.07 9.62 18.40
CA VAL A 54 -10.64 11.02 18.32
C VAL A 54 -11.45 11.75 17.27
N THR A 55 -12.04 12.90 17.61
CA THR A 55 -12.76 13.73 16.62
C THR A 55 -11.87 14.88 16.16
N ALA A 56 -11.35 14.78 14.93
CA ALA A 56 -10.41 15.75 14.36
C ALA A 56 -10.35 15.63 12.83
N SER A 57 -9.85 16.67 12.14
CA SER A 57 -9.65 16.65 10.69
C SER A 57 -8.50 15.73 10.23
N GLY A 58 -7.61 15.38 11.16
CA GLY A 58 -6.52 14.42 11.02
C GLY A 58 -5.99 14.06 12.40
N VAL A 59 -5.21 12.99 12.49
CA VAL A 59 -4.64 12.50 13.76
C VAL A 59 -3.18 12.17 13.55
N SER A 60 -2.34 12.42 14.57
CA SER A 60 -0.95 11.97 14.58
C SER A 60 -0.63 11.35 15.93
N GLU A 61 -0.01 10.17 15.92
CA GLU A 61 0.28 9.41 17.14
C GLU A 61 1.65 8.73 17.02
N VAL A 62 2.35 8.63 18.14
CA VAL A 62 3.61 7.90 18.25
C VAL A 62 3.33 6.63 19.03
N VAL A 63 3.37 5.49 18.35
CA VAL A 63 2.91 4.20 18.88
C VAL A 63 4.09 3.24 19.02
N ALA A 64 4.34 2.79 20.23
CA ALA A 64 5.22 1.65 20.48
C ALA A 64 4.46 0.37 20.10
N MET A 65 4.96 -0.33 19.09
CA MET A 65 4.39 -1.58 18.59
C MET A 65 5.41 -2.70 18.66
N THR A 66 4.95 -3.91 18.96
CA THR A 66 5.71 -5.15 18.86
C THR A 66 5.55 -5.73 17.46
N ALA A 67 6.58 -6.40 16.94
CA ALA A 67 6.49 -7.13 15.67
C ALA A 67 5.28 -8.08 15.68
N GLY A 68 4.47 -7.99 14.62
CA GLY A 68 3.22 -8.75 14.46
C GLY A 68 1.97 -8.09 15.06
N GLU A 69 2.09 -7.01 15.85
CA GLU A 69 0.91 -6.24 16.26
C GLU A 69 0.31 -5.52 15.05
N THR A 70 -1.03 -5.48 15.01
CA THR A 70 -1.77 -4.78 13.96
C THR A 70 -2.52 -3.61 14.56
N LEU A 71 -2.25 -2.42 14.03
CA LEU A 71 -2.99 -1.20 14.29
C LEU A 71 -4.00 -0.99 13.15
N SER A 72 -5.27 -0.88 13.51
CA SER A 72 -6.35 -0.61 12.56
C SER A 72 -7.01 0.72 12.88
N VAL A 73 -7.30 1.50 11.84
CA VAL A 73 -7.86 2.85 11.95
C VAL A 73 -9.02 3.00 10.97
N SER A 74 -10.16 3.45 11.47
CA SER A 74 -11.32 3.81 10.66
C SER A 74 -11.71 5.26 10.90
N ALA A 75 -12.34 5.88 9.91
CA ALA A 75 -12.88 7.24 10.00
C ALA A 75 -14.38 7.20 9.73
N SER A 76 -15.15 7.98 10.49
CA SER A 76 -16.60 8.10 10.32
C SER A 76 -17.05 9.56 10.45
N PRO A 77 -18.01 10.01 9.64
CA PRO A 77 -18.67 9.28 8.56
C PRO A 77 -17.73 9.09 7.35
N ALA A 78 -17.86 7.95 6.65
CA ALA A 78 -17.13 7.66 5.42
C ALA A 78 -18.04 7.21 4.28
N LEU A 79 -17.80 7.72 3.06
CA LEU A 79 -18.46 7.29 1.83
C LEU A 79 -17.60 6.28 1.07
N ALA A 80 -18.21 5.51 0.16
CA ALA A 80 -17.55 4.42 -0.58
C ALA A 80 -16.26 4.82 -1.30
N GLU A 81 -16.20 6.06 -1.82
CA GLU A 81 -15.05 6.57 -2.55
C GLU A 81 -14.06 7.38 -1.70
N ASP A 82 -14.36 7.56 -0.41
CA ASP A 82 -13.46 8.29 0.48
C ASP A 82 -12.24 7.43 0.82
N ARG A 83 -11.11 8.09 1.12
CA ARG A 83 -9.82 7.45 1.36
C ARG A 83 -9.20 7.92 2.68
N ILE A 84 -8.53 7.00 3.37
CA ILE A 84 -7.60 7.31 4.46
C ILE A 84 -6.20 7.25 3.89
N ILE A 85 -5.43 8.31 4.08
CA ILE A 85 -4.00 8.35 3.78
C ILE A 85 -3.26 8.28 5.10
N ALA A 86 -2.35 7.32 5.22
CA ALA A 86 -1.50 7.15 6.39
C ALA A 86 -0.03 7.34 6.00
N THR A 87 0.69 8.15 6.77
CA THR A 87 2.15 8.19 6.75
C THR A 87 2.66 7.46 7.97
N VAL A 88 3.55 6.49 7.78
CA VAL A 88 4.21 5.75 8.86
C VAL A 88 5.70 6.06 8.82
N VAL A 89 6.27 6.48 9.93
CA VAL A 89 7.69 6.81 10.06
C VAL A 89 8.33 5.89 11.10
N ILE A 90 9.43 5.25 10.71
CA ILE A 90 10.20 4.32 11.54
C ILE A 90 11.68 4.71 11.44
N GLY A 91 12.18 5.38 12.47
CA GLY A 91 13.53 5.96 12.44
C GLY A 91 13.65 7.02 11.33
N LEU A 92 14.40 6.72 10.26
CA LEU A 92 14.57 7.60 9.09
C LEU A 92 13.74 7.16 7.88
N ALA A 93 13.11 5.97 7.94
CA ALA A 93 12.24 5.48 6.89
C ALA A 93 10.84 6.09 7.04
N PHE A 94 10.20 6.41 5.93
CA PHE A 94 8.80 6.78 5.88
C PHE A 94 8.12 6.08 4.70
N ASP A 95 6.91 5.60 4.96
CA ASP A 95 6.07 4.93 3.98
C ASP A 95 4.71 5.62 3.92
N PHE A 96 4.11 5.63 2.73
CA PHE A 96 2.76 6.14 2.49
C PHE A 96 1.84 4.98 2.16
N TYR A 97 0.68 4.99 2.79
CA TYR A 97 -0.37 4.02 2.56
C TYR A 97 -1.67 4.75 2.28
N GLU A 98 -2.48 4.12 1.44
CA GLU A 98 -3.82 4.58 1.11
C GLU A 98 -4.77 3.39 1.22
N ALA A 99 -5.93 3.61 1.84
CA ALA A 99 -6.97 2.60 1.95
C ALA A 99 -8.36 3.24 1.82
N PRO A 100 -9.38 2.51 1.36
CA PRO A 100 -10.77 2.97 1.42
C PRO A 100 -11.17 3.30 2.86
N ALA A 101 -11.76 4.48 3.07
CA ALA A 101 -12.16 4.90 4.42
C ALA A 101 -13.27 4.01 5.01
N THR A 102 -14.05 3.34 4.16
CA THR A 102 -15.10 2.38 4.54
C THR A 102 -14.57 1.06 5.07
N SER A 103 -13.46 0.56 4.53
CA SER A 103 -12.77 -0.63 5.07
C SER A 103 -11.81 -0.29 6.21
N GLY A 104 -11.37 0.97 6.27
CA GLY A 104 -10.33 1.40 7.19
C GLY A 104 -8.92 1.09 6.69
N PHE A 105 -7.94 1.54 7.47
CA PHE A 105 -6.53 1.32 7.28
C PHE A 105 -6.03 0.28 8.28
N HIS A 106 -5.16 -0.63 7.84
CA HIS A 106 -4.53 -1.66 8.68
C HIS A 106 -3.03 -1.63 8.49
N TYR A 107 -2.28 -1.66 9.59
CA TYR A 107 -0.83 -1.71 9.59
C TYR A 107 -0.33 -2.77 10.56
N THR A 108 0.43 -3.74 10.06
CA THR A 108 1.10 -4.74 10.88
C THR A 108 2.57 -4.37 11.03
N ALA A 109 3.01 -4.21 12.28
CA ALA A 109 4.40 -3.87 12.57
C ALA A 109 5.34 -5.02 12.18
N GLY A 110 6.25 -4.77 11.24
CA GLY A 110 7.26 -5.77 10.84
C GLY A 110 8.39 -5.93 11.86
N ILE A 111 8.57 -4.95 12.75
CA ILE A 111 9.62 -4.93 13.77
C ILE A 111 9.10 -4.30 15.07
N SER A 112 9.67 -4.71 16.21
CA SER A 112 9.33 -4.13 17.52
C SER A 112 10.04 -2.79 17.71
N THR A 113 9.32 -1.68 17.53
CA THR A 113 9.87 -0.32 17.67
C THR A 113 8.75 0.71 17.78
N THR A 114 9.14 1.96 17.95
CA THR A 114 8.23 3.10 17.86
C THR A 114 7.96 3.47 16.41
N HIS A 115 6.69 3.58 16.07
CA HIS A 115 6.18 4.00 14.78
C HIS A 115 5.46 5.34 14.95
N SER A 116 5.81 6.34 14.15
CA SER A 116 5.05 7.61 14.14
C SER A 116 4.06 7.57 13.00
N PHE A 117 2.79 7.72 13.32
CA PHE A 117 1.70 7.70 12.36
C PHE A 117 1.13 9.10 12.19
N SER A 118 0.75 9.44 10.96
CA SER A 118 -0.10 10.58 10.65
C SER A 118 -1.19 10.15 9.68
N TRP A 119 -2.44 10.35 10.06
CA TRP A 119 -3.61 10.02 9.24
C TRP A 119 -4.30 11.29 8.76
N SER A 120 -4.61 11.31 7.46
CA SER A 120 -5.47 12.29 6.84
C SER A 120 -6.61 11.59 6.09
N TYR A 121 -7.67 12.35 5.86
CA TYR A 121 -8.88 11.88 5.20
C TYR A 121 -9.09 12.67 3.92
N GLU A 122 -9.24 11.96 2.80
CA GLU A 122 -9.57 12.53 1.50
C GLU A 122 -11.01 12.16 1.14
N ALA A 123 -11.86 13.18 1.01
CA ALA A 123 -13.23 13.01 0.59
C ALA A 123 -13.32 13.07 -0.94
N ALA A 124 -13.97 12.09 -1.56
CA ALA A 124 -14.27 12.11 -2.99
C ALA A 124 -15.29 13.20 -3.36
N GLY A 125 -16.01 13.74 -2.36
CA GLY A 125 -17.01 14.79 -2.53
C GLY A 125 -16.96 15.84 -1.41
N THR A 126 -18.13 16.17 -0.87
CA THR A 126 -18.20 17.13 0.25
C THR A 126 -17.60 16.52 1.50
N ARG A 127 -16.50 17.12 1.99
CA ARG A 127 -15.85 16.69 3.22
C ARG A 127 -16.80 16.80 4.41
N PRO A 128 -16.91 15.77 5.28
CA PRO A 128 -17.67 15.86 6.51
C PRO A 128 -17.17 17.01 7.39
N ALA A 129 -18.10 17.73 8.05
CA ALA A 129 -17.75 18.83 8.96
C ALA A 129 -17.00 18.35 10.22
N SER A 130 -17.19 17.08 10.59
CA SER A 130 -16.50 16.42 11.69
C SER A 130 -16.17 14.98 11.28
N LEU A 131 -14.97 14.53 11.62
CA LEU A 131 -14.52 13.15 11.42
C LEU A 131 -14.14 12.56 12.77
N THR A 132 -14.67 11.39 13.07
CA THR A 132 -14.31 10.58 14.23
C THR A 132 -13.45 9.41 13.77
N TRP A 133 -12.21 9.40 14.22
CA TRP A 133 -11.24 8.35 14.04
C TRP A 133 -11.40 7.33 15.15
N THR A 134 -11.52 6.05 14.80
CA THR A 134 -11.57 4.95 15.76
C THR A 134 -10.36 4.06 15.55
N PHE A 135 -9.64 3.82 16.64
CA PHE A 135 -8.44 3.01 16.67
C PHE A 135 -8.77 1.66 17.30
N SER A 136 -8.24 0.60 16.71
CA SER A 136 -8.24 -0.71 17.33
C SER A 136 -6.85 -1.31 17.18
N CYS A 137 -6.44 -2.05 18.20
CA CYS A 137 -5.17 -2.74 18.17
C CYS A 137 -5.39 -4.20 18.54
N SER A 138 -4.90 -5.10 17.68
CA SER A 138 -4.73 -6.49 18.07
C SER A 138 -3.28 -6.71 18.44
N SER A 139 -3.03 -7.08 19.69
CA SER A 139 -1.76 -7.70 20.07
C SER A 139 -1.57 -8.90 19.14
N GLY A 140 -0.48 -8.95 18.40
CA GLY A 140 -0.08 -10.07 17.53
C GLY A 140 0.29 -11.30 18.37
N GLY A 141 -0.58 -11.68 19.30
CA GLY A 141 -0.38 -12.76 20.24
C GLY A 141 -0.26 -14.06 19.46
N SER A 142 0.93 -14.65 19.51
CA SER A 142 1.18 -16.07 19.25
C SER A 142 0.42 -17.01 20.22
N GLY A 143 -0.84 -16.73 20.55
CA GLY A 143 -1.58 -17.42 21.60
C GLY A 143 -3.09 -17.24 21.51
N GLY A 144 -3.72 -18.01 20.62
CA GLY A 144 -5.09 -18.52 20.80
C GLY A 144 -6.25 -17.56 20.51
N GLY A 145 -6.80 -17.62 19.30
CA GLY A 145 -8.19 -17.24 19.06
C GLY A 145 -8.43 -15.99 18.21
N SER A 146 -7.40 -15.42 17.59
CA SER A 146 -7.61 -14.65 16.37
C SER A 146 -7.94 -15.67 15.27
N THR A 147 -8.91 -15.38 14.42
CA THR A 147 -8.90 -15.92 13.06
C THR A 147 -7.69 -15.31 12.35
N THR A 148 -6.47 -15.64 12.81
CA THR A 148 -5.27 -15.53 12.00
C THR A 148 -5.68 -16.24 10.74
N VAL A 149 -5.81 -15.49 9.65
CA VAL A 149 -5.83 -16.14 8.36
C VAL A 149 -4.50 -16.87 8.35
N SER A 150 -4.57 -18.20 8.47
CA SER A 150 -3.37 -19.01 8.57
C SER A 150 -2.47 -18.63 7.41
N ASP A 151 -1.19 -18.46 7.66
CA ASP A 151 -0.15 -18.28 6.65
C ASP A 151 0.88 -19.33 7.02
N ALA A 152 0.68 -20.52 6.46
CA ALA A 152 1.37 -21.72 6.90
C ALA A 152 2.87 -21.68 6.56
N ASP A 153 3.29 -20.92 5.56
CA ASP A 153 4.67 -20.83 5.10
C ASP A 153 5.35 -19.49 5.41
N GLY A 154 4.60 -18.50 5.87
CA GLY A 154 5.10 -17.21 6.35
C GLY A 154 5.57 -16.31 5.22
N ASP A 155 5.02 -16.48 4.01
CA ASP A 155 5.38 -15.65 2.85
C ASP A 155 4.67 -14.27 2.85
N GLY A 156 3.73 -14.07 3.77
CA GLY A 156 2.94 -12.85 3.92
C GLY A 156 1.60 -12.88 3.18
N VAL A 157 1.21 -14.03 2.63
CA VAL A 157 -0.09 -14.27 2.00
C VAL A 157 -0.88 -15.27 2.83
N ALA A 158 -2.13 -14.91 3.12
CA ALA A 158 -3.08 -15.77 3.80
C ALA A 158 -3.34 -17.09 3.04
N ASP A 159 -3.36 -18.24 3.71
CA ASP A 159 -3.70 -19.58 3.18
C ASP A 159 -4.99 -19.60 2.36
N SER A 160 -5.97 -18.73 2.67
CA SER A 160 -7.22 -18.63 1.92
C SER A 160 -7.07 -17.91 0.56
N ALA A 161 -5.99 -17.17 0.38
CA ALA A 161 -5.64 -16.40 -0.80
C ALA A 161 -4.30 -16.85 -1.44
N ASP A 162 -3.55 -17.73 -0.77
CA ASP A 162 -2.30 -18.30 -1.24
C ASP A 162 -2.57 -19.45 -2.21
N VAL A 163 -2.13 -19.25 -3.45
CA VAL A 163 -2.21 -20.25 -4.52
C VAL A 163 -1.07 -21.26 -4.42
N CYS A 164 0.05 -20.87 -3.81
CA CYS A 164 1.31 -21.59 -3.82
C CYS A 164 1.82 -21.91 -2.42
N SER A 165 1.11 -22.81 -1.73
CA SER A 165 1.54 -23.30 -0.41
C SER A 165 3.01 -23.74 -0.39
N GLY A 166 3.72 -23.36 0.66
CA GLY A 166 5.12 -23.72 0.90
C GLY A 166 6.12 -22.81 0.17
N THR A 167 5.70 -21.59 -0.16
CA THR A 167 6.60 -20.54 -0.64
C THR A 167 7.66 -20.24 0.41
N SER A 168 8.90 -20.14 -0.05
CA SER A 168 10.03 -19.80 0.81
C SER A 168 10.77 -18.61 0.22
N LEU A 169 10.85 -17.54 1.00
CA LEU A 169 11.54 -16.31 0.65
C LEU A 169 12.91 -16.21 1.36
N PRO A 170 13.97 -15.77 0.67
CA PRO A 170 14.04 -15.44 -0.75
C PRO A 170 14.01 -16.68 -1.65
N ASP A 171 13.55 -16.49 -2.89
CA ASP A 171 13.53 -17.54 -3.89
C ASP A 171 14.95 -18.05 -4.21
N SER A 172 15.09 -19.37 -4.28
CA SER A 172 16.36 -20.07 -4.47
C SER A 172 16.74 -20.22 -5.95
N VAL A 173 16.90 -19.09 -6.64
CA VAL A 173 17.32 -19.04 -8.05
C VAL A 173 18.70 -18.41 -8.23
N ARG A 174 19.35 -18.74 -9.34
CA ARG A 174 20.56 -18.06 -9.79
C ARG A 174 20.19 -16.70 -10.36
N LYS A 175 20.71 -15.65 -9.74
CA LYS A 175 20.55 -14.26 -10.19
C LYS A 175 20.97 -14.11 -11.66
N ALA A 176 20.05 -13.69 -12.51
CA ALA A 176 20.30 -13.41 -13.92
C ALA A 176 19.55 -12.13 -14.34
N ALA A 177 20.16 -11.33 -15.21
CA ALA A 177 19.50 -10.15 -15.76
C ALA A 177 18.22 -10.56 -16.52
N GLY A 178 17.11 -9.87 -16.28
CA GLY A 178 15.81 -10.18 -16.88
C GLY A 178 15.07 -11.41 -16.33
N GLY A 179 15.66 -12.14 -15.37
CA GLY A 179 15.00 -13.20 -14.63
C GLY A 179 14.61 -12.71 -13.24
N TYR A 180 13.31 -12.46 -13.04
CA TYR A 180 12.76 -11.93 -11.80
C TYR A 180 12.48 -13.04 -10.79
N TYR A 181 12.77 -12.76 -9.53
CA TYR A 181 12.57 -13.64 -8.39
C TYR A 181 12.22 -12.84 -7.13
N ALA A 182 11.46 -13.44 -6.22
CA ALA A 182 11.07 -12.79 -4.98
C ALA A 182 12.26 -12.75 -4.00
N ASN A 183 12.56 -11.56 -3.48
CA ASN A 183 13.57 -11.39 -2.43
C ASN A 183 12.98 -11.69 -1.04
N LYS A 184 13.76 -11.48 0.03
CA LYS A 184 13.33 -11.75 1.42
C LYS A 184 12.09 -10.94 1.83
N SER A 185 11.85 -9.80 1.20
CA SER A 185 10.70 -8.92 1.45
C SER A 185 9.52 -9.19 0.50
N GLY A 186 9.55 -10.28 -0.27
CA GLY A 186 8.51 -10.61 -1.25
C GLY A 186 8.52 -9.74 -2.50
N VAL A 187 9.48 -8.84 -2.70
CA VAL A 187 9.54 -7.99 -3.89
C VAL A 187 10.25 -8.73 -5.02
N PHE A 188 9.67 -8.73 -6.21
CA PHE A 188 10.29 -9.32 -7.39
C PHE A 188 11.37 -8.42 -7.98
N ILE A 189 12.61 -8.92 -7.96
CA ILE A 189 13.79 -8.25 -8.50
C ILE A 189 14.54 -9.17 -9.46
N ASP A 190 15.30 -8.61 -10.40
CA ASP A 190 16.15 -9.39 -11.29
C ASP A 190 17.60 -9.52 -10.77
N GLY A 191 18.46 -10.18 -11.53
CA GLY A 191 19.87 -10.35 -11.17
C GLY A 191 20.70 -9.06 -11.12
N THR A 192 20.18 -7.96 -11.65
CA THR A 192 20.79 -6.61 -11.56
C THR A 192 20.22 -5.79 -10.40
N GLY A 193 19.19 -6.29 -9.72
CA GLY A 193 18.46 -5.57 -8.68
C GLY A 193 17.34 -4.67 -9.20
N ALA A 194 17.03 -4.73 -10.51
CA ALA A 194 15.90 -4.01 -11.07
C ALA A 194 14.59 -4.60 -10.53
N LYS A 195 13.68 -3.73 -10.05
CA LYS A 195 12.37 -4.13 -9.52
C LYS A 195 11.38 -4.32 -10.67
N SER A 196 10.53 -5.35 -10.59
CA SER A 196 9.45 -5.56 -11.55
C SER A 196 8.24 -4.66 -11.33
N GLY A 197 8.07 -4.16 -10.10
CA GLY A 197 6.86 -3.48 -9.63
C GLY A 197 5.82 -4.41 -8.99
N TYR A 198 6.08 -5.71 -8.93
CA TYR A 198 5.20 -6.71 -8.30
C TYR A 198 5.82 -7.30 -7.03
N THR A 199 4.96 -7.80 -6.17
CA THR A 199 5.24 -8.41 -4.86
C THR A 199 4.66 -9.84 -4.79
N ILE A 200 4.99 -10.57 -3.73
CA ILE A 200 4.48 -11.92 -3.47
C ILE A 200 2.96 -11.92 -3.31
N THR A 201 2.40 -10.85 -2.74
CA THR A 201 0.96 -10.64 -2.63
C THR A 201 0.30 -10.48 -4.00
N ASP A 202 0.91 -9.72 -4.91
CA ASP A 202 0.40 -9.59 -6.29
C ASP A 202 0.40 -10.93 -7.03
N THR A 203 1.31 -11.84 -6.66
CA THR A 203 1.39 -13.19 -7.23
C THR A 203 0.60 -14.23 -6.47
N ALA A 204 -0.26 -13.82 -5.54
CA ALA A 204 -1.06 -14.71 -4.70
C ALA A 204 -0.20 -15.79 -4.00
N GLY A 205 0.93 -15.38 -3.42
CA GLY A 205 1.84 -16.24 -2.66
C GLY A 205 2.88 -16.97 -3.51
N CYS A 206 2.85 -16.89 -4.84
CA CYS A 206 3.74 -17.73 -5.66
C CYS A 206 5.13 -17.13 -5.91
N SER A 207 6.21 -17.86 -5.56
CA SER A 207 7.57 -17.50 -6.01
C SER A 207 7.78 -17.67 -7.52
N ALA A 208 8.84 -17.09 -8.08
CA ALA A 208 9.14 -17.25 -9.51
C ALA A 208 9.37 -18.72 -9.91
N LYS A 209 9.99 -19.51 -9.02
CA LYS A 209 10.18 -20.94 -9.23
C LYS A 209 8.86 -21.71 -9.29
N GLN A 210 7.91 -21.40 -8.40
CA GLN A 210 6.58 -22.03 -8.40
C GLN A 210 5.79 -21.64 -9.65
N ILE A 211 5.71 -20.33 -9.96
CA ILE A 211 5.06 -19.84 -11.19
C ILE A 211 5.64 -20.54 -12.43
N ALA A 212 6.96 -20.66 -12.51
CA ALA A 212 7.62 -21.33 -13.63
C ALA A 212 7.23 -22.81 -13.76
N ALA A 213 7.05 -23.52 -12.64
CA ALA A 213 6.62 -24.90 -12.64
C ALA A 213 5.15 -25.03 -13.08
N GLU A 214 4.29 -24.14 -12.59
CA GLU A 214 2.86 -24.19 -12.82
C GLU A 214 2.47 -23.86 -14.27
N VAL A 215 3.11 -22.85 -14.86
CA VAL A 215 2.89 -22.49 -16.28
C VAL A 215 3.74 -23.32 -17.25
N GLY A 216 4.42 -24.37 -16.78
CA GLY A 216 5.14 -25.33 -17.61
C GLY A 216 6.39 -24.78 -18.32
N LEU A 217 7.09 -23.83 -17.70
CA LEU A 217 8.32 -23.27 -18.26
C LEU A 217 9.48 -24.27 -18.23
N LYS A 218 10.48 -24.00 -19.08
CA LYS A 218 11.70 -24.81 -19.13
C LYS A 218 12.49 -24.68 -17.82
N LYS A 219 13.19 -25.76 -17.45
CA LYS A 219 14.09 -25.83 -16.27
C LYS A 219 15.13 -24.70 -16.19
N SER A 220 15.44 -24.02 -17.30
CA SER A 220 16.32 -22.86 -17.28
C SER A 220 15.70 -21.69 -16.51
N GLN A 221 14.41 -21.41 -16.72
CA GLN A 221 13.72 -20.29 -16.07
C GLN A 221 13.46 -20.58 -14.59
N SER A 222 13.12 -21.82 -14.23
CA SER A 222 13.03 -22.22 -12.82
C SER A 222 14.36 -22.10 -12.06
N ARG A 223 15.49 -21.98 -12.75
CA ARG A 223 16.82 -21.78 -12.16
C ARG A 223 17.28 -20.33 -12.17
N THR A 224 16.68 -19.45 -12.97
CA THR A 224 17.14 -18.07 -13.13
C THR A 224 16.07 -17.02 -12.84
N GLY A 225 14.87 -17.43 -12.46
CA GLY A 225 13.70 -16.57 -12.37
C GLY A 225 12.89 -16.53 -13.67
N ILE A 226 11.73 -15.87 -13.62
CA ILE A 226 10.78 -15.74 -14.73
C ILE A 226 10.93 -14.39 -15.42
N SER A 227 10.49 -14.28 -16.69
CA SER A 227 10.49 -13.00 -17.38
C SER A 227 9.38 -12.09 -16.84
N LEU A 228 9.54 -10.77 -17.01
CA LEU A 228 8.50 -9.80 -16.64
C LEU A 228 7.15 -10.07 -17.32
N SER A 229 7.17 -10.56 -18.57
CA SER A 229 5.96 -10.93 -19.30
C SER A 229 5.20 -12.09 -18.67
N VAL A 230 5.91 -13.11 -18.17
CA VAL A 230 5.30 -14.24 -17.47
C VAL A 230 4.70 -13.75 -16.16
N LEU A 231 5.47 -13.00 -15.38
CA LEU A 231 5.03 -12.45 -14.09
C LEU A 231 3.75 -11.61 -14.27
N LYS A 232 3.73 -10.68 -15.25
CA LYS A 232 2.54 -9.88 -15.56
C LYS A 232 1.34 -10.73 -15.99
N SER A 233 1.58 -11.80 -16.75
CA SER A 233 0.49 -12.68 -17.20
C SER A 233 -0.09 -13.49 -16.04
N TRP A 234 0.75 -13.89 -15.07
CA TRP A 234 0.33 -14.58 -13.85
C TRP A 234 -0.57 -13.69 -12.98
N VAL A 235 -0.10 -12.48 -12.68
CA VAL A 235 -0.82 -11.47 -11.88
C VAL A 235 -2.13 -11.04 -12.54
N ALA A 236 -2.25 -11.12 -13.85
CA ALA A 236 -3.50 -10.82 -14.54
C ALA A 236 -4.55 -11.95 -14.46
N ALA A 237 -4.13 -13.15 -14.07
CA ALA A 237 -4.96 -14.36 -14.03
C ALA A 237 -5.41 -14.75 -12.62
N HIS A 238 -4.84 -14.14 -11.58
CA HIS A 238 -5.12 -14.37 -10.16
C HIS A 238 -5.37 -13.02 -9.46
#